data_AF-A0AAW9EGN9-F1
#
_entry.id   AF-A0AAW9EGN9-F1
#
_cell.length_a   1.000
_cell.length_b   1.000
_cell.length_c   1.000
_cell.angle_alpha   90.00
_cell.angle_beta   90.00
_cell.angle_gamma   90.00
#
_symmetry.space_group_name_H-M   'P 1'
#
loop_
_entity.id
_entity.type
_entity.pdbx_description
1 polymer ?
#
loop_
_entity_poly.entity_id
_entity_poly.type
_entity_poly.pdbx_seq_one_letter_code
_entity_poly.pdbx_strand_id
1 'polypeptide(L)' 'SMNSLIRIASITKLMTSEVMLKLQDDGKLLVTDPLQKYSYYGVDIPLVNNQSPIRLYHLATHTSGFPREQLGGKWGRRV' A
#
# COMPACT_ATOMS: atom_id res chain seq x y z
N SER A 1 -1.65 16.35 -30.33
CA SER A 1 -1.75 15.01 -30.96
C SER A 1 -2.40 14.08 -29.95
N MET A 2 -3.27 13.15 -30.37
CA MET A 2 -3.90 12.19 -29.45
C MET A 2 -2.90 11.21 -28.81
N ASN A 3 -1.66 11.14 -29.33
CA ASN A 3 -0.59 10.24 -28.86
C ASN A 3 0.52 10.97 -28.10
N SER A 4 0.27 12.17 -27.57
CA SER A 4 1.25 12.86 -26.74
C SER A 4 1.50 12.09 -25.44
N LEU A 5 2.77 11.93 -25.04
CA LEU A 5 3.12 11.34 -23.75
C LEU A 5 2.80 12.30 -22.61
N ILE A 6 2.16 11.78 -21.56
CA ILE A 6 1.81 12.54 -20.35
C ILE A 6 2.23 11.79 -19.08
N ARG A 7 2.48 12.53 -18.00
CA ARG A 7 2.65 11.97 -16.66
C ARG A 7 1.29 11.98 -15.96
N ILE A 8 0.74 10.80 -15.68
CA ILE A 8 -0.62 10.67 -15.11
C ILE A 8 -0.68 10.87 -13.58
N ALA A 9 0.48 11.02 -12.93
CA ALA A 9 0.61 11.30 -11.49
C ALA A 9 -0.24 10.35 -10.63
N SER A 10 -1.11 10.88 -9.76
CA SER A 10 -1.89 10.05 -8.83
C SER A 10 -3.00 9.22 -9.49
N ILE A 11 -3.28 9.37 -10.79
CA ILE A 11 -4.15 8.45 -11.53
C ILE A 11 -3.60 7.02 -11.47
N THR A 12 -2.26 6.85 -11.34
CA THR A 12 -1.62 5.55 -11.13
C THR A 12 -2.24 4.76 -9.97
N LYS A 13 -2.75 5.41 -8.92
CA LYS A 13 -3.38 4.73 -7.78
C LYS A 13 -4.61 3.90 -8.19
N LEU A 14 -5.37 4.36 -9.18
CA LEU A 14 -6.52 3.60 -9.70
C LEU A 14 -6.05 2.29 -10.33
N MET A 15 -5.00 2.33 -11.15
CA MET A 15 -4.40 1.15 -11.77
C MET A 15 -3.79 0.21 -10.73
N THR A 16 -3.16 0.75 -9.67
CA THR A 16 -2.65 -0.04 -8.54
C THR A 16 -3.77 -0.80 -7.83
N SER A 17 -4.90 -0.14 -7.55
CA SER A 17 -6.07 -0.78 -6.94
C SER A 17 -6.70 -1.82 -7.86
N GLU A 18 -6.75 -1.57 -9.17
CA GLU A 18 -7.23 -2.55 -10.15
C GLU A 18 -6.37 -3.82 -10.14
N VAL A 19 -5.05 -3.69 -10.15
CA VAL A 19 -4.13 -4.84 -10.05
C VAL A 19 -4.34 -5.60 -8.74
N MET A 20 -4.53 -4.89 -7.62
CA MET A 20 -4.82 -5.53 -6.33
C MET A 20 -6.10 -6.39 -6.37
N LEU A 21 -7.17 -5.89 -7.00
CA LEU A 21 -8.42 -6.64 -7.13
C LEU A 21 -8.26 -7.85 -8.07
N LYS A 22 -7.57 -7.71 -9.20
CA LYS A 22 -7.28 -8.85 -10.10
C LYS A 22 -6.46 -9.94 -9.40
N LEU A 23 -5.47 -9.55 -8.61
CA LEU A 23 -4.69 -10.51 -7.80
C LEU A 23 -5.55 -11.21 -6.74
N GLN A 24 -6.59 -10.54 -6.22
CA GLN A 24 -7.56 -11.19 -5.34
C GLN A 24 -8.42 -12.20 -6.10
N ASP A 25 -8.93 -11.82 -7.27
CA ASP A 25 -9.73 -12.72 -8.12
C ASP A 25 -8.92 -13.96 -8.53
N ASP A 26 -7.61 -13.79 -8.78
CA ASP A 26 -6.66 -14.87 -9.05
C ASP A 26 -6.25 -15.68 -7.79
N GLY A 27 -6.77 -15.34 -6.61
CA GLY A 27 -6.47 -16.00 -5.34
C GLY A 27 -5.02 -15.80 -4.85
N LYS A 28 -4.30 -14.79 -5.35
CA LYS A 28 -2.90 -14.50 -4.99
C LYS A 28 -2.76 -13.71 -3.70
N LEU A 29 -3.76 -12.90 -3.37
CA LEU A 29 -3.87 -12.16 -2.11
C LEU A 29 -5.35 -12.01 -1.73
N LEU A 30 -5.61 -11.55 -0.52
CA LEU A 30 -6.91 -10.98 -0.15
C LEU A 30 -6.72 -9.50 0.15
N VAL A 31 -7.67 -8.64 -0.21
CA VAL A 31 -7.61 -7.21 0.18
C VAL A 31 -7.61 -7.03 1.70
N THR A 32 -8.12 -8.04 2.42
CA THR A 32 -8.11 -8.13 3.88
C THR A 32 -6.82 -8.70 4.44
N ASP A 33 -5.86 -9.17 3.63
CA ASP A 33 -4.58 -9.64 4.16
C ASP A 33 -3.85 -8.55 4.95
N PRO A 34 -3.20 -8.89 6.07
CA PRO A 34 -2.35 -7.95 6.78
C PRO A 34 -1.13 -7.61 5.91
N LEU A 35 -0.74 -6.33 5.87
CA LEU A 35 0.43 -5.87 5.12
C LEU A 35 1.71 -6.60 5.54
N GLN A 36 1.82 -6.98 6.82
CA GLN A 36 2.93 -7.75 7.39
C GLN A 36 3.23 -9.04 6.61
N LYS A 37 2.21 -9.68 6.04
CA LYS A 37 2.33 -10.92 5.22
C LYS A 37 3.25 -10.73 4.01
N TYR A 38 3.35 -9.50 3.51
CA TYR A 38 4.13 -9.14 2.32
C TYR A 38 5.39 -8.31 2.66
N SER A 39 5.76 -8.25 3.94
CA SER A 39 6.99 -7.58 4.40
C SER A 39 8.24 -8.35 3.97
N TYR A 40 9.34 -7.62 3.79
CA TYR A 40 10.64 -8.17 3.45
C TYR A 40 11.60 -8.04 4.64
N TYR A 41 12.55 -8.97 4.78
CA TYR A 41 13.65 -8.93 5.77
C TYR A 41 13.26 -8.64 7.23
N GLY A 42 12.24 -9.31 7.78
CA GLY A 42 11.93 -9.21 9.21
C GLY A 42 11.53 -7.80 9.68
N VAL A 43 11.05 -6.95 8.77
CA VAL A 43 10.54 -5.62 9.11
C VAL A 43 9.17 -5.76 9.76
N ASP A 44 9.06 -5.30 11.00
CA ASP A 44 7.79 -5.18 11.70
C ASP A 44 7.00 -3.96 11.23
N ILE A 45 5.77 -4.19 10.81
CA ILE A 45 4.83 -3.15 10.39
C ILE A 45 3.99 -2.75 11.61
N PRO A 46 3.87 -1.44 11.91
CA PRO A 46 3.09 -0.98 13.04
C PRO A 46 1.61 -1.38 12.92
N LEU A 47 0.98 -1.58 14.06
CA LEU A 47 -0.45 -1.82 14.15
C LEU A 47 -1.23 -0.50 14.05
N VAL A 48 -2.43 -0.57 13.48
CA VAL A 48 -3.44 0.49 13.57
C VAL A 48 -3.85 0.62 15.04
N ASN A 49 -3.67 1.80 15.60
CA ASN A 49 -4.00 2.14 17.00
C ASN A 49 -3.44 1.14 18.03
N ASN A 50 -2.30 0.51 17.74
CA ASN A 50 -1.69 -0.54 18.57
C ASN A 50 -2.57 -1.79 18.82
N GLN A 51 -3.63 -2.00 18.03
CA GLN A 51 -4.62 -3.06 18.30
C GLN A 51 -4.89 -3.98 17.11
N SER A 52 -4.82 -3.48 15.88
CA SER A 52 -5.18 -4.26 14.69
C SER A 52 -4.15 -4.11 13.56
N PRO A 53 -3.93 -5.14 12.73
CA PRO A 53 -2.95 -5.05 11.66
C PRO A 53 -3.41 -4.08 10.56
N ILE A 54 -2.45 -3.34 9.99
CA ILE A 54 -2.68 -2.66 8.70
C ILE A 54 -2.95 -3.75 7.65
N ARG A 55 -3.96 -3.54 6.81
CA ARG A 55 -4.42 -4.47 5.78
C ARG A 55 -4.31 -3.80 4.43
N LEU A 56 -4.29 -4.56 3.34
CA LEU A 56 -4.09 -3.98 2.00
C LEU A 56 -5.17 -2.95 1.64
N TYR A 57 -6.44 -3.19 1.99
CA TYR A 57 -7.50 -2.21 1.75
C TYR A 57 -7.25 -0.88 2.47
N HIS A 58 -6.67 -0.88 3.68
CA HIS A 58 -6.37 0.35 4.41
C HIS A 58 -5.39 1.25 3.63
N LEU A 59 -4.46 0.65 2.86
CA LEU A 59 -3.56 1.40 1.98
C LEU A 59 -4.32 2.01 0.80
N ALA A 60 -5.15 1.20 0.13
CA ALA A 60 -5.91 1.62 -1.06
C ALA A 60 -6.95 2.71 -0.75
N THR A 61 -7.49 2.73 0.48
CA THR A 61 -8.51 3.71 0.92
C THR A 61 -7.95 4.84 1.77
N HIS A 62 -6.62 4.94 1.92
CA HIS A 62 -5.98 5.99 2.72
C HIS A 62 -6.41 6.01 4.20
N THR A 63 -6.64 4.84 4.80
CA THR A 63 -7.05 4.69 6.22
C THR A 63 -6.05 3.87 7.04
N SER A 64 -4.84 3.66 6.54
CA SER A 64 -3.77 2.93 7.24
C SER A 64 -3.13 3.68 8.41
N GLY A 65 -3.33 5.00 8.49
CA GLY A 65 -2.68 5.85 9.48
C GLY A 65 -1.24 6.23 9.13
N PHE A 66 -0.70 5.81 7.99
CA PHE A 66 0.62 6.27 7.53
C PHE A 66 0.60 7.76 7.16
N PRO A 67 1.72 8.48 7.39
CA PRO A 67 1.87 9.82 6.85
C PRO A 67 1.79 9.79 5.32
N ARG A 68 1.39 10.92 4.73
CA ARG A 68 1.25 11.05 3.27
C ARG A 68 2.52 10.70 2.51
N GLU A 69 3.65 11.17 3.02
CA GLU A 69 4.97 10.93 2.46
C GLU A 69 5.84 10.26 3.52
N GLN A 70 6.86 9.50 3.10
CA GLN A 70 7.85 8.98 4.03
C GLN A 70 8.56 10.16 4.70
N LEU A 71 8.55 10.20 6.03
CA LEU A 71 9.32 11.18 6.79
C LEU A 71 10.81 10.95 6.48
N GLY A 72 11.51 12.00 6.02
CA GLY A 72 12.91 11.89 5.61
C GLY A 72 13.80 11.29 6.71
N GLY A 73 14.68 10.36 6.34
CA GLY A 73 15.57 9.66 7.28
C GLY A 73 16.17 8.38 6.71
N LYS A 74 17.13 7.77 7.42
CA LYS A 74 17.71 6.47 7.06
C LYS A 74 16.62 5.38 7.12
N TRP A 75 16.64 4.48 6.14
CA TRP A 75 15.78 3.30 6.09
C TRP A 75 15.86 2.51 7.41
N GLY A 76 14.72 2.08 7.96
CA GLY A 76 14.65 1.27 9.19
C GLY A 76 14.58 2.03 10.52
N ARG A 77 14.50 3.37 10.52
CA ARG A 77 14.24 4.11 11.76
C ARG A 77 12.78 3.95 12.18
N ARG A 78 12.54 3.39 13.36
CA ARG A 78 11.22 3.38 14.01
C ARG A 78 10.81 4.83 14.30
N VAL A 79 9.67 5.26 13.76
CA VAL A 79 9.02 6.52 14.14
C VAL A 79 8.27 6.36 15.45
#